data_AF-A0A970EN99-F1
#
_entry.id   AF-A0A970EN99-F1
#
_cell.length_a   1.000
_cell.length_b   1.000
_cell.length_c   1.000
_cell.angle_alpha   90.00
_cell.angle_beta   90.00
_cell.angle_gamma   90.00
#
_symmetry.space_group_name_H-M   'P 1'
#
loop_
_entity.id
_entity.type
_entity.pdbx_description
1 polymer ?
#
loop_
_entity_poly.entity_id
_entity_poly.type
_entity_poly.pdbx_seq_one_letter_code
_entity_poly.pdbx_strand_id
1 'polypeptide(L)'
;MKNSTIYIMSALRLISGFVEILAAYLIFRYNRIETALRINSLLAVMGPSLLIIGIFTGITGLTSRLPLYRLILIYAGALLIFWGTRT
;
A
#
# COMPACT_ATOMS: atom_id res chain seq x y z
N MET A 1 14.69 7.48 25.17
CA MET A 1 15.02 6.33 24.28
C MET A 1 14.47 6.62 22.89
N LYS A 2 15.29 6.60 21.84
CA LYS A 2 14.80 6.68 20.45
C LYS A 2 13.93 5.44 20.19
N ASN A 3 12.65 5.61 19.93
CA ASN A 3 11.77 4.49 19.56
C ASN A 3 12.15 4.04 18.14
N SER A 4 12.88 2.92 18.05
CA SER A 4 13.23 2.28 16.77
C SER A 4 12.01 2.03 15.89
N THR A 5 10.84 1.80 16.49
CA THR A 5 9.54 1.69 15.81
C THR A 5 9.21 2.91 14.95
N ILE A 6 9.52 4.12 15.41
CA ILE A 6 9.25 5.35 14.66
C ILE A 6 10.11 5.39 13.39
N TYR A 7 11.38 4.98 13.46
CA TYR A 7 12.24 4.90 12.27
C TYR A 7 11.70 3.93 11.23
N ILE A 8 11.23 2.76 11.67
CA ILE A 8 10.66 1.75 10.78
C ILE A 8 9.37 2.28 10.14
N MET A 9 8.47 2.88 10.92
CA MET A 9 7.23 3.47 10.39
C MET A 9 7.51 4.58 9.36
N SER A 10 8.47 5.46 9.66
CA SER A 10 8.87 6.54 8.75
C SER A 10 9.49 5.98 7.47
N ALA A 11 10.36 4.98 7.57
CA ALA A 11 10.97 4.33 6.42
C ALA A 11 9.93 3.63 5.54
N LEU A 12 8.96 2.93 6.13
CA LEU A 12 7.84 2.32 5.39
C LEU A 12 7.03 3.37 4.63
N ARG A 13 6.82 4.57 5.20
CA ARG A 13 6.15 5.69 4.53
C ARG A 13 6.94 6.21 3.34
N LEU A 14 8.26 6.39 3.51
CA LEU A 14 9.15 6.82 2.43
C LEU A 14 9.17 5.79 1.29
N ILE A 15 9.26 4.50 1.61
CA ILE A 15 9.21 3.42 0.61
C ILE A 15 7.86 3.44 -0.13
N SER A 16 6.75 3.55 0.60
CA SER A 16 5.41 3.64 0.00
C SER A 16 5.28 4.84 -0.93
N GLY A 17 5.73 6.03 -0.50
CA GLY A 17 5.70 7.24 -1.33
C GLY A 17 6.61 7.13 -2.56
N PHE A 18 7.76 6.47 -2.42
CA PHE A 18 8.67 6.24 -3.54
C PHE A 18 8.04 5.31 -4.60
N VAL A 19 7.30 4.28 -4.18
CA VAL A 19 6.56 3.40 -5.10
C VAL A 19 5.50 4.19 -5.89
N GLU A 20 4.77 5.10 -5.25
CA GLU A 20 3.81 6.00 -5.93
C GLU A 20 4.50 6.90 -6.96
N ILE A 21 5.63 7.52 -6.59
CA ILE A 21 6.40 8.38 -7.50
C ILE A 21 6.92 7.57 -8.69
N LEU A 22 7.44 6.36 -8.46
CA LEU A 22 7.90 5.48 -9.52
C LEU A 22 6.76 5.07 -10.45
N ALA A 23 5.60 4.72 -9.91
CA ALA A 23 4.42 4.40 -10.68
C ALA A 23 3.96 5.59 -11.53
N ALA A 24 3.89 6.80 -10.96
CA ALA A 24 3.57 8.02 -11.69
C ALA A 24 4.56 8.27 -12.84
N TYR A 25 5.87 8.06 -12.60
CA TYR A 25 6.89 8.15 -13.63
C TYR A 25 6.66 7.13 -14.75
N LEU A 26 6.37 5.87 -14.43
CA LEU A 26 6.12 4.82 -15.44
C LEU A 26 4.84 5.11 -16.24
N ILE A 27 3.77 5.57 -15.58
CA ILE A 27 2.53 6.01 -16.23
C ILE A 27 2.82 7.09 -17.26
N PHE A 28 3.58 8.12 -16.85
CA PHE A 28 3.98 9.22 -17.73
C PHE A 28 4.88 8.73 -18.87
N ARG A 29 5.86 7.87 -18.58
CA ARG A 29 6.83 7.35 -19.55
C ARG A 29 6.19 6.51 -20.65
N TYR A 30 5.25 5.63 -20.29
CA TYR A 30 4.61 4.74 -21.28
C TYR A 30 3.46 5.42 -22.03
N ASN A 31 2.84 6.45 -21.45
CA ASN A 31 1.78 7.27 -22.05
C ASN A 31 0.68 6.45 -22.77
N ARG A 32 0.25 5.36 -22.12
CA ARG A 32 -0.82 4.46 -22.61
C ARG A 32 -1.80 4.22 -21.48
N ILE A 33 -3.09 4.42 -21.76
CA ILE A 33 -4.17 4.26 -20.78
C ILE A 33 -4.19 2.84 -20.21
N GLU A 34 -4.04 1.82 -21.06
CA GLU A 34 -4.03 0.42 -20.62
C GLU A 34 -2.87 0.12 -19.65
N THR A 35 -1.66 0.62 -19.95
CA THR A 35 -0.51 0.47 -19.06
C THR A 35 -0.74 1.22 -17.74
N ALA A 36 -1.35 2.40 -17.79
CA ALA A 36 -1.67 3.18 -16.59
C ALA A 36 -2.68 2.47 -15.69
N LEU A 37 -3.72 1.86 -16.26
CA LEU A 37 -4.70 1.06 -15.51
C LEU A 37 -4.07 -0.16 -14.86
N ARG A 38 -3.15 -0.85 -15.55
CA ARG A 38 -2.41 -1.98 -14.97
C ARG A 38 -1.53 -1.53 -13.78
N ILE A 39 -0.80 -0.43 -13.92
CA ILE A 39 0.02 0.13 -12.84
C ILE A 39 -0.84 0.55 -11.64
N ASN A 40 -1.95 1.26 -11.88
CA ASN A 40 -2.87 1.68 -10.81
C ASN A 40 -3.53 0.48 -10.12
N SER A 41 -3.81 -0.60 -10.84
CA SER A 41 -4.34 -1.84 -10.24
C SER A 41 -3.32 -2.46 -9.28
N LEU A 42 -2.03 -2.47 -9.64
CA LEU A 42 -0.95 -2.90 -8.75
C LEU A 42 -0.85 -2.00 -7.51
N LEU A 43 -0.87 -0.67 -7.70
CA LEU A 43 -0.88 0.30 -6.60
C LEU A 43 -2.07 0.11 -5.66
N ALA A 44 -3.25 -0.24 -6.19
CA ALA A 44 -4.46 -0.47 -5.39
C ALA A 44 -4.31 -1.62 -4.38
N VAL A 45 -3.40 -2.58 -4.62
CA VAL A 45 -3.06 -3.64 -3.65
C VAL A 45 -1.85 -3.25 -2.78
N MET A 46 -0.85 -2.59 -3.38
CA MET A 46 0.37 -2.21 -2.66
C MET A 46 0.13 -1.10 -1.62
N GLY A 47 -0.66 -0.09 -1.93
CA GLY A 47 -0.97 1.01 -1.02
C GLY A 47 -1.59 0.53 0.30
N PRO A 48 -2.68 -0.26 0.27
CA PRO A 48 -3.28 -0.78 1.48
C PRO A 48 -2.39 -1.77 2.25
N SER A 49 -1.59 -2.59 1.57
CA SER A 49 -0.68 -3.54 2.24
C SER A 49 0.44 -2.81 3.00
N LEU A 50 1.08 -1.81 2.40
CA LEU A 50 2.10 -0.98 3.07
C LEU A 50 1.51 -0.16 4.23
N LEU A 51 0.28 0.34 4.08
CA LEU A 51 -0.44 1.04 5.13
C LEU A 51 -0.75 0.10 6.31
N ILE A 52 -1.23 -1.11 6.05
CA ILE A 52 -1.46 -2.14 7.07
C ILE A 52 -0.18 -2.45 7.83
N ILE A 53 0.93 -2.68 7.12
CA ILE A 53 2.23 -2.99 7.74
C ILE A 53 2.66 -1.83 8.63
N GLY A 54 2.57 -0.58 8.16
CA GLY A 54 2.90 0.59 8.96
C GLY A 54 2.05 0.75 10.23
N ILE A 55 0.74 0.51 10.12
CA ILE A 55 -0.16 0.52 11.30
C ILE A 55 0.21 -0.61 12.25
N PHE A 56 0.47 -1.82 11.74
CA PHE A 56 0.86 -2.97 12.55
C PHE A 56 2.19 -2.72 13.28
N THR A 57 3.19 -2.14 12.60
CA THR A 57 4.44 -1.71 13.23
C THR A 57 4.19 -0.71 14.35
N GLY A 58 3.37 0.31 14.12
CA GLY A 58 3.02 1.28 15.16
C GLY A 58 2.30 0.65 16.36
N ILE A 59 1.40 -0.28 16.08
CA ILE A 59 0.64 -1.03 17.07
C ILE A 59 1.49 -1.99 17.88
N THR A 60 2.46 -2.68 17.25
CA THR A 60 3.44 -3.50 17.99
C THR A 60 4.29 -2.67 18.93
N GLY A 61 4.46 -1.37 18.65
CA GLY A 61 5.03 -0.39 19.59
C GLY A 61 4.06 0.09 20.68
N LEU A 62 2.74 -0.08 20.50
CA LEU A 62 1.66 0.35 21.41
C LEU A 62 0.97 -0.83 22.13
N THR A 63 1.47 -2.06 22.03
CA THR A 63 0.94 -3.29 22.67
C THR A 63 -0.48 -3.73 22.22
N SER A 64 -1.15 -3.01 21.32
CA SER A 64 -2.61 -3.18 21.06
C SER A 64 -2.94 -3.74 19.67
N ARG A 65 -3.07 -5.07 19.53
CA ARG A 65 -3.25 -5.77 18.24
C ARG A 65 -4.45 -5.30 17.41
N LEU A 66 -4.27 -5.19 16.08
CA LEU A 66 -5.37 -4.99 15.12
C LEU A 66 -6.27 -6.23 15.02
N PRO A 67 -7.60 -6.07 14.96
CA PRO A 67 -8.51 -7.19 14.75
C PRO A 67 -8.50 -7.64 13.29
N LEU A 68 -8.40 -8.96 13.08
CA LEU A 68 -8.19 -9.63 11.79
C LEU A 68 -9.22 -9.25 10.70
N TYR A 69 -10.47 -8.98 11.09
CA TYR A 69 -11.55 -8.67 10.15
C TYR A 69 -11.31 -7.40 9.32
N ARG A 70 -10.61 -6.41 9.88
CA ARG A 70 -10.30 -5.16 9.16
C ARG A 70 -9.31 -5.39 8.02
N LEU A 71 -8.37 -6.32 8.21
CA LEU A 71 -7.41 -6.72 7.18
C LEU A 71 -8.14 -7.41 6.02
N ILE A 72 -9.06 -8.33 6.34
CA ILE A 72 -9.84 -9.06 5.34
C ILE A 72 -10.65 -8.09 4.46
N LEU A 73 -11.31 -7.09 5.05
CA LEU A 73 -12.06 -6.07 4.30
C LEU A 73 -11.19 -5.27 3.34
N ILE A 74 -9.99 -4.87 3.78
CA ILE A 74 -9.05 -4.12 2.95
C ILE A 74 -8.58 -4.95 1.75
N TYR A 75 -8.19 -6.21 1.98
CA TYR A 75 -7.79 -7.12 0.91
C TYR A 75 -8.95 -7.44 -0.05
N ALA A 76 -10.16 -7.61 0.47
CA ALA A 76 -11.35 -7.84 -0.36
C ALA A 76 -11.62 -6.66 -1.30
N GLY A 77 -11.53 -5.42 -0.83
CA GLY A 77 -11.68 -4.23 -1.67
C GLY A 77 -10.64 -4.17 -2.80
N ALA A 78 -9.39 -4.51 -2.52
CA ALA A 78 -8.34 -4.52 -3.53
C ALA A 78 -8.55 -5.61 -4.59
N LEU A 79 -9.01 -6.80 -4.19
CA LEU A 79 -9.37 -7.89 -5.10
C LEU A 79 -10.57 -7.55 -5.98
N LEU A 80 -11.56 -6.81 -5.45
CA LEU A 80 -12.72 -6.36 -6.23
C LEU A 80 -12.33 -5.38 -7.33
N ILE A 81 -11.40 -4.45 -7.08
CA ILE A 81 -10.86 -3.55 -8.11
C ILE A 81 -10.17 -4.36 -9.21
N PHE A 82 -9.34 -5.34 -8.82
CA PHE A 82 -8.67 -6.25 -9.75
C PHE A 82 -9.65 -7.08 -10.60
N TRP A 83 -10.76 -7.50 -10.01
CA TRP A 83 -11.81 -8.20 -10.75
C TRP A 83 -12.50 -7.23 -11.72
N GLY A 84 -12.91 -6.04 -11.25
CA GLY A 84 -13.61 -5.05 -12.08
C GLY A 84 -12.80 -4.53 -13.28
N THR A 85 -11.46 -4.61 -13.23
CA THR A 85 -10.58 -4.22 -14.34
C THR A 85 -10.15 -5.39 -15.24
N ARG A 86 -10.60 -6.62 -14.97
CA ARG A 86 -10.47 -7.73 -15.92
C ARG A 86 -11.43 -7.53 -17.09
N THR A 87 -10.87 -7.24 -18.25
CA THR A 87 -11.54 -7.30 -19.56
C THR A 87 -11.85 -8.73 -19.95
#